data_AF-A0A6J6GBS2-F1
#
_entry.id   AF-A0A6J6GBS2-F1
#
_cell.length_a   1.000
_cell.length_b   1.000
_cell.length_c   1.000
_cell.angle_alpha   90.00
_cell.angle_beta   90.00
_cell.angle_gamma   90.00
#
_symmetry.space_group_name_H-M   'P 1'
#
loop_
_entity.id
_entity.type
_entity.pdbx_description
1 polymer ?
#
loop_
_entity_poly.entity_id
_entity_poly.type
_entity_poly.pdbx_seq_one_letter_code
_entity_poly.pdbx_strand_id
1 'polypeptide(L)'
;MNFRAAKQMERGDEVMLTGKFGPLTQEPWDDCFTEVIGVPSITWANAAKVTVESDSPWWVVYTEDEEGVCIEPHTAPPDAQNLGFTGEHYLEALFTFTED
;
A
#
# COMPACT_ATOMS: atom_id res chain seq x y z
N MET A 1 5.93 -10.65 3.38
CA MET A 1 5.01 -10.14 2.34
C MET A 1 5.74 -10.06 1.00
N ASN A 2 5.02 -10.04 -0.12
CA ASN A 2 5.55 -9.64 -1.43
C ASN A 2 4.78 -8.41 -1.90
N PHE A 3 5.38 -7.24 -1.73
CA PHE A 3 4.88 -5.96 -2.21
C PHE A 3 6.06 -5.19 -2.80
N ARG A 4 5.86 -4.58 -3.96
CA ARG A 4 6.88 -3.79 -4.66
C ARG A 4 6.22 -2.59 -5.31
N ALA A 5 6.87 -1.44 -5.19
CA ALA A 5 6.46 -0.19 -5.82
C ALA A 5 7.69 0.56 -6.32
N ALA A 6 7.52 1.42 -7.33
CA ALA A 6 8.59 2.27 -7.81
C ALA A 6 8.76 3.55 -6.99
N LYS A 7 7.72 4.00 -6.28
CA LYS A 7 7.72 5.25 -5.53
C LYS A 7 7.07 5.10 -4.17
N GLN A 8 7.64 5.80 -3.19
CA GLN A 8 7.13 5.95 -1.84
C GLN A 8 7.06 7.44 -1.51
N MET A 9 5.91 7.88 -1.00
CA MET A 9 5.72 9.26 -0.55
C MET A 9 6.41 9.43 0.80
N GLU A 10 7.18 10.51 0.96
CA GLU A 10 7.90 10.78 2.20
C GLU A 10 6.90 11.03 3.33
N ARG A 11 7.04 10.26 4.41
CA ARG A 11 6.37 10.49 5.69
C ARG A 11 7.06 11.64 6.41
N GLY A 12 6.29 12.67 6.74
CA GLY A 12 6.71 13.83 7.51
C GLY A 12 6.39 13.69 9.00
N ASP A 13 6.33 14.83 9.68
CA ASP A 13 6.03 14.90 11.10
C ASP A 13 4.61 14.36 11.38
N GLU A 14 4.43 13.75 12.56
CA GLU A 14 3.14 13.18 13.01
C GLU A 14 2.51 12.20 12.00
N VAL A 15 3.35 11.49 11.22
CA VAL A 15 2.92 10.49 10.22
C VAL A 15 2.20 11.11 9.00
N MET A 16 2.20 12.44 8.86
CA MET A 16 1.58 13.12 7.72
C MET A 16 2.40 12.97 6.45
N LEU A 17 1.74 12.77 5.31
CA LEU A 17 2.43 12.72 4.02
C LEU A 17 2.85 14.12 3.55
N THR A 18 4.05 14.23 2.98
CA THR A 18 4.60 15.52 2.52
C THR A 18 4.19 15.90 1.09
N GLY A 19 3.63 14.96 0.32
CA GLY A 19 3.39 15.10 -1.12
C GLY A 19 4.64 14.92 -2.01
N LYS A 20 5.82 14.69 -1.43
CA LYS A 20 7.08 14.43 -2.16
C LYS A 20 7.43 12.95 -2.14
N PHE A 21 8.20 12.51 -3.12
CA PHE A 21 8.68 11.13 -3.20
C PHE A 21 10.14 11.03 -2.75
N GLY A 22 10.39 10.05 -1.87
CA GLY A 22 11.70 9.76 -1.29
C GLY A 22 12.28 8.42 -1.76
N PRO A 23 13.43 8.01 -1.22
CA PRO A 23 13.93 6.66 -1.42
C PRO A 23 12.97 5.63 -0.81
N LEU A 24 12.88 4.44 -1.42
CA LEU A 24 12.14 3.32 -0.84
C LEU A 24 12.78 2.90 0.49
N THR A 25 11.97 2.79 1.54
CA THR A 25 12.41 2.29 2.85
C THR A 25 12.25 0.78 2.95
N GLN A 26 12.91 0.17 3.94
CA GLN A 26 12.64 -1.21 4.34
C GLN A 26 11.49 -1.25 5.36
N GLU A 27 10.82 -2.40 5.45
CA GLU A 27 9.84 -2.67 6.52
C GLU A 27 10.45 -2.44 7.92
N PRO A 28 9.64 -2.08 8.94
CA PRO A 28 8.18 -1.97 8.90
C PRO A 28 7.67 -0.70 8.21
N TRP A 29 6.47 -0.79 7.64
CA TRP A 29 5.82 0.27 6.89
C TRP A 29 4.51 0.69 7.55
N ASP A 30 4.18 1.96 7.36
CA ASP A 30 2.85 2.56 7.46
C ASP A 30 2.84 3.70 6.43
N ASP A 31 3.12 3.30 5.19
CA ASP A 31 3.62 4.19 4.16
C ASP A 31 2.76 4.14 2.90
N CYS A 32 2.73 5.28 2.20
CA CYS A 32 2.01 5.42 0.95
C CYS A 32 2.94 5.24 -0.25
N PHE A 33 2.54 4.34 -1.15
CA PHE A 33 3.26 3.96 -2.35
C PHE A 33 2.43 4.24 -3.60
N THR A 34 3.12 4.42 -4.72
CA THR A 34 2.51 4.46 -6.06
C THR A 34 3.38 3.73 -7.07
N GLU A 35 2.82 3.46 -8.26
CA GLU A 35 3.46 2.66 -9.30
C GLU A 35 3.80 1.25 -8.76
N VAL A 36 2.79 0.56 -8.22
CA VAL A 36 2.90 -0.83 -7.72
C VAL A 36 3.24 -1.79 -8.85
N ILE A 37 4.14 -2.73 -8.58
CA ILE A 37 4.73 -3.64 -9.56
C ILE A 37 4.31 -5.07 -9.29
N GLY A 38 3.46 -5.60 -10.17
CA GLY A 38 2.91 -6.94 -10.06
C GLY A 38 1.72 -6.99 -9.09
N VAL A 39 1.36 -8.20 -8.65
CA VAL A 39 0.24 -8.41 -7.74
C VAL A 39 0.76 -8.57 -6.31
N PRO A 40 0.45 -7.65 -5.39
CA PRO A 40 0.75 -7.81 -3.97
C PRO A 40 0.26 -9.14 -3.41
N SER A 41 1.04 -9.76 -2.53
CA SER A 41 0.63 -10.98 -1.85
C SER A 41 1.19 -11.11 -0.43
N ILE A 42 0.40 -11.74 0.45
CA ILE A 42 0.80 -12.12 1.80
C ILE A 42 0.71 -13.64 1.88
N THR A 43 1.74 -14.27 2.47
CA THR A 43 1.77 -15.71 2.71
C THR A 43 1.98 -15.96 4.18
N TRP A 44 1.05 -16.69 4.80
CA TRP A 44 1.20 -17.31 6.11
C TRP A 44 1.51 -18.78 5.89
N ALA A 45 2.77 -19.15 6.15
CA ALA A 45 3.28 -20.48 5.83
C ALA A 45 2.42 -21.59 6.46
N ASN A 46 2.01 -22.55 5.63
CA ASN A 46 1.15 -23.68 6.00
C ASN A 46 -0.27 -23.30 6.44
N ALA A 47 -0.75 -22.10 6.13
CA ALA A 47 -2.08 -21.64 6.50
C ALA A 47 -2.84 -21.05 5.30
N ALA A 48 -2.33 -19.97 4.71
CA ALA A 48 -3.00 -19.29 3.62
C ALA A 48 -2.06 -18.39 2.84
N LYS A 49 -2.42 -18.13 1.59
CA LYS A 49 -1.90 -17.03 0.79
C LYS A 49 -3.05 -16.14 0.34
N VAL A 50 -2.84 -14.84 0.43
CA VAL A 50 -3.75 -13.82 -0.11
C VAL A 50 -3.05 -13.04 -1.19
N THR A 51 -3.67 -12.90 -2.35
CA THR A 51 -3.28 -11.92 -3.37
C THR A 51 -4.30 -10.79 -3.42
N VAL A 52 -3.83 -9.57 -3.68
CA VAL A 52 -4.68 -8.38 -3.79
C VAL A 52 -4.46 -7.75 -5.16
N GLU A 53 -5.49 -7.76 -5.99
CA GLU A 53 -5.47 -7.13 -7.31
C GLU A 53 -6.33 -5.87 -7.28
N SER A 54 -5.79 -4.75 -7.76
CA SER A 54 -6.52 -3.50 -7.94
C SER A 54 -5.81 -2.68 -9.02
N ASP A 55 -6.57 -1.90 -9.78
CA ASP A 55 -6.04 -0.91 -10.74
C ASP A 55 -5.67 0.42 -10.07
N SER A 56 -5.86 0.51 -8.74
CA SER A 56 -5.52 1.67 -7.95
C SER A 56 -4.07 2.10 -8.15
N PRO A 57 -3.81 3.39 -8.45
CA PRO A 57 -2.46 3.92 -8.53
C PRO A 57 -1.83 4.16 -7.15
N TRP A 58 -2.62 4.22 -6.06
CA TRP A 58 -2.13 4.50 -4.71
C TRP A 58 -2.38 3.34 -3.77
N TRP A 59 -1.41 3.02 -2.95
CA TRP A 59 -1.50 1.94 -1.97
C TRP A 59 -0.90 2.38 -0.66
N VAL A 60 -1.59 2.16 0.44
CA VAL A 60 -1.01 2.21 1.79
C VAL A 60 -0.70 0.79 2.21
N VAL A 61 0.48 0.59 2.79
CA VAL A 61 0.91 -0.71 3.31
C VAL A 61 1.37 -0.53 4.75
N TYR A 62 0.76 -1.32 5.63
CA TYR A 62 1.02 -1.30 7.06
C TYR A 62 1.58 -2.65 7.54
N THR A 63 2.76 -2.64 8.16
CA THR A 63 3.46 -3.79 8.73
C THR A 63 4.14 -3.48 10.08
N GLU A 64 3.76 -2.39 10.76
CA GLU A 64 4.34 -2.06 12.08
C GLU A 64 3.83 -2.97 13.21
N ASP A 65 2.65 -3.58 13.07
CA ASP A 65 2.11 -4.55 14.05
C ASP A 65 2.59 -5.97 13.75
N GLU A 66 2.95 -6.72 14.79
CA GLU A 66 3.44 -8.11 14.65
C GLU A 66 2.31 -9.12 14.35
N GLU A 67 1.07 -8.79 14.69
CA GLU A 67 -0.09 -9.66 14.57
C GLU A 67 -0.93 -9.37 13.31
N GLY A 68 -0.66 -8.26 12.61
CA GLY A 68 -1.49 -7.79 11.51
C GLY A 68 -0.73 -7.07 10.39
N VAL A 69 -1.32 -7.11 9.20
CA VAL A 69 -0.83 -6.39 8.01
C VAL A 69 -2.00 -5.78 7.28
N CYS A 70 -1.82 -4.58 6.73
CA CYS A 70 -2.78 -3.98 5.81
C CYS A 70 -2.14 -3.78 4.42
N ILE A 71 -2.91 -4.07 3.38
CA ILE A 71 -2.58 -3.73 1.99
C ILE A 71 -3.81 -3.05 1.41
N GLU A 72 -3.70 -1.74 1.17
CA GLU A 72 -4.85 -0.85 1.05
C GLU A 72 -4.77 -0.03 -0.25
N PRO A 73 -5.37 -0.50 -1.35
CA PRO A 73 -5.50 0.33 -2.54
C PRO A 73 -6.44 1.51 -2.27
N HIS A 74 -6.02 2.73 -2.61
CA HIS A 74 -6.77 3.98 -2.42
C HIS A 74 -6.93 4.75 -3.73
N THR A 75 -8.03 5.48 -3.90
CA THR A 75 -8.23 6.30 -5.10
C THR A 75 -7.24 7.47 -5.22
N ALA A 76 -6.71 7.95 -4.09
CA ALA A 76 -5.74 9.05 -3.95
C ALA A 76 -4.87 8.80 -2.71
N PRO A 77 -3.70 9.45 -2.53
CA PRO A 77 -2.93 9.27 -1.31
C PRO A 77 -3.69 9.82 -0.09
N PRO A 78 -3.38 9.36 1.14
CA PRO A 78 -3.80 10.03 2.36
C PRO A 78 -3.54 11.55 2.28
N ASP A 79 -4.46 12.34 2.82
CA ASP A 79 -4.41 13.82 2.79
C ASP A 79 -4.41 14.46 1.38
N ALA A 80 -4.86 13.72 0.34
CA ALA A 80 -4.89 14.19 -1.04
C ALA A 80 -5.48 15.60 -1.24
N GLN A 81 -6.58 15.92 -0.54
CA GLN A 81 -7.24 17.22 -0.66
C GLN A 81 -6.30 18.39 -0.30
N ASN A 82 -5.51 18.25 0.76
CA ASN A 82 -4.61 19.32 1.22
C ASN A 82 -3.30 19.33 0.42
N LEU A 83 -2.87 18.16 -0.08
CA LEU A 83 -1.67 18.00 -0.91
C LEU A 83 -1.91 18.34 -2.40
N GLY A 84 -3.15 18.59 -2.80
CA GLY A 84 -3.52 18.93 -4.18
C GLY A 84 -3.58 17.74 -5.13
N PHE A 85 -3.69 16.52 -4.61
CA PHE A 85 -3.96 15.32 -5.40
C PHE A 85 -5.46 15.13 -5.57
N THR A 86 -5.85 14.60 -6.72
CA THR A 86 -7.21 14.14 -7.00
C THR A 86 -7.14 12.67 -7.39
N GLY A 87 -8.11 11.89 -6.90
CA GLY A 87 -8.29 10.50 -7.28
C GLY A 87 -9.58 10.28 -8.03
N GLU A 88 -9.72 9.08 -8.58
CA GLU A 88 -10.99 8.62 -9.12
C GLU A 88 -12.05 8.48 -8.01
N HIS A 89 -13.32 8.40 -8.38
CA HIS A 89 -14.41 8.11 -7.46
C HIS A 89 -14.73 6.62 -7.35
N TYR A 90 -13.98 5.80 -8.09
CA TYR A 90 -14.14 4.36 -8.16
C TYR A 90 -12.89 3.68 -7.62
N LEU A 91 -13.11 2.64 -6.82
CA LEU A 91 -12.09 1.77 -6.30
C LEU A 91 -12.64 0.35 -6.35
N GLU A 92 -11.89 -0.56 -6.95
CA GLU A 92 -12.14 -1.99 -6.83
C GLU A 92 -10.88 -2.71 -6.39
N ALA A 93 -11.08 -3.79 -5.65
CA ALA A 93 -10.02 -4.70 -5.27
C ALA A 93 -10.56 -6.13 -5.21
N LEU A 94 -9.83 -7.07 -5.79
CA LEU A 94 -10.09 -8.50 -5.69
C LEU A 94 -9.10 -9.13 -4.70
N PHE A 95 -9.64 -9.74 -3.66
CA PHE A 95 -8.87 -10.51 -2.69
C PHE A 95 -9.08 -12.00 -2.98
N THR A 96 -8.01 -12.69 -3.36
CA THR A 96 -8.05 -14.14 -3.61
C THR A 96 -7.32 -14.86 -2.50
N PHE A 97 -8.00 -15.82 -1.88
CA PHE A 97 -7.47 -16.67 -0.82
C PHE A 97 -7.17 -18.06 -1.38
N THR A 98 -5.96 -18.56 -1.18
CA THR A 98 -5.56 -19.92 -1.51
C THR A 98 -4.90 -20.58 -0.31
N GLU A 99 -4.92 -21.91 -0.26
CA GLU A 99 -4.02 -22.67 0.62
C GLU A 99 -2.57 -22.50 0.13
N ASP A 100 -1.61 -22.45 1.05
CA ASP A 100 -0.16 -22.39 0.79
C ASP A 100 0.47 -23.78 0.91
#